data_AF-A0A7J9FDX7-F1
#
_entry.id   AF-A0A7J9FDX7-F1
#
_cell.length_a   1.000
_cell.length_b   1.000
_cell.length_c   1.000
_cell.angle_alpha   90.00
_cell.angle_beta   90.00
_cell.angle_gamma   90.00
#
_symmetry.space_group_name_H-M   'P 1'
#
loop_
_entity.id
_entity.type
_entity.pdbx_description
1 polymer ?
#
loop_
_entity_poly.entity_id
_entity_poly.type
_entity_poly.pdbx_seq_one_letter_code
_entity_poly.pdbx_strand_id
1 'polypeptide(L)'
;MKVLGTPRPLPLALDTNDSRVLSHTHSSPSILSSTKHSHKLSKSMATCIDTSRTTEPSQVSQRPNGSQPDEIHYKYVKFCRPTFTDHVSSVPFSENHTNGIHTRKIADLSFEEEGEVAEMGSLWLKMNEEARLDAEQEPILSNYYYSSILSQNSLECALANHLSIKLSNSSLPSCTLFDIFMGIVLEDKGIVKAVKEDLKAVKERDPACISYVHCFLNYKGFLACQAHRIAHNLWSQERKVLALLIQNRVSEVFAVDIHPGAKIGSGVFFDHATGVVVGETAVIGNNVSILHNVTLGGTGKVCGDRHPKIGDGVLIGAGTCILGNIKIGDGAKIGAGSVVLKDVPPKTTAVGNPARLIGGRENPVKLDKIPSFIMDHTSHITEWSDYV
;
A
#
# COMPACT_ATOMS: atom_id res chain seq x y z
N MET A 1 -20.32 40.83 57.19
CA MET A 1 -21.73 41.15 56.92
C MET A 1 -21.77 42.28 55.91
N LYS A 2 -22.37 42.04 54.74
CA LYS A 2 -22.26 42.86 53.51
C LYS A 2 -23.14 44.12 53.56
N VAL A 3 -22.64 45.14 52.87
CA VAL A 3 -23.13 46.52 52.75
C VAL A 3 -24.33 46.65 51.80
N LEU A 4 -25.16 47.63 52.12
CA LEU A 4 -26.43 48.08 51.54
C LEU A 4 -26.38 48.49 50.06
N GLY A 5 -27.48 48.24 49.36
CA GLY A 5 -27.78 48.81 48.05
C GLY A 5 -28.65 50.08 48.15
N THR A 6 -28.70 50.86 47.06
CA THR A 6 -29.76 51.83 46.72
C THR A 6 -29.78 52.11 45.20
N PRO A 7 -30.89 52.65 44.64
CA PRO A 7 -31.32 52.45 43.25
C PRO A 7 -31.17 53.68 42.30
N ARG A 8 -31.42 53.45 41.00
CA ARG A 8 -31.66 54.41 39.88
C ARG A 8 -32.94 55.27 40.10
N PRO A 9 -33.18 56.44 39.45
CA PRO A 9 -33.30 56.60 37.97
C PRO A 9 -32.97 57.99 37.29
N LEU A 10 -33.03 57.96 35.94
CA LEU A 10 -33.01 58.97 34.83
C LEU A 10 -33.73 60.33 35.07
N PRO A 11 -33.59 61.44 34.26
CA PRO A 11 -33.84 61.46 32.78
C PRO A 11 -33.33 62.63 31.85
N LEU A 12 -33.60 62.49 30.52
CA LEU A 12 -33.83 63.51 29.42
C LEU A 12 -32.67 64.45 28.98
N ALA A 13 -32.53 65.01 27.76
CA ALA A 13 -33.07 64.85 26.39
C ALA A 13 -32.41 65.93 25.46
N LEU A 14 -32.74 65.89 24.15
CA LEU A 14 -32.56 66.90 23.05
C LEU A 14 -31.33 66.71 22.15
N ASP A 15 -31.48 66.18 20.93
CA ASP A 15 -32.01 66.77 19.68
C ASP A 15 -31.05 67.77 18.99
N THR A 16 -30.63 67.45 17.77
CA THR A 16 -30.99 68.22 16.55
C THR A 16 -30.50 67.52 15.27
N ASN A 17 -31.47 67.36 14.36
CA ASN A 17 -31.36 67.08 12.93
C ASN A 17 -30.60 68.19 12.18
N ASP A 18 -29.98 67.84 11.06
CA ASP A 18 -30.43 68.23 9.70
C ASP A 18 -29.48 67.62 8.64
N SER A 19 -29.94 66.69 7.80
CA SER A 19 -30.60 66.89 6.49
C SER A 19 -29.57 67.19 5.38
N ARG A 20 -29.68 66.77 4.11
CA ARG A 20 -30.75 66.28 3.23
C ARG A 20 -30.06 66.02 1.85
N VAL A 21 -30.37 65.02 1.03
CA VAL A 21 -31.25 65.05 -0.18
C VAL A 21 -30.75 63.92 -1.10
N LEU A 22 -31.53 62.85 -1.31
CA LEU A 22 -32.39 62.53 -2.49
C LEU A 22 -31.59 62.27 -3.79
N SER A 23 -31.83 61.19 -4.55
CA SER A 23 -33.11 60.82 -5.18
C SER A 23 -32.94 59.44 -5.86
N HIS A 24 -33.80 58.46 -5.58
CA HIS A 24 -34.97 58.01 -6.38
C HIS A 24 -34.60 57.09 -7.57
N THR A 25 -35.30 56.00 -7.95
CA THR A 25 -36.53 55.29 -7.51
C THR A 25 -36.75 54.10 -8.46
N HIS A 26 -37.33 53.00 -7.93
CA HIS A 26 -38.39 52.11 -8.49
C HIS A 26 -38.25 51.50 -9.91
N SER A 27 -38.77 50.33 -10.29
CA SER A 27 -39.64 49.30 -9.69
C SER A 27 -39.76 48.12 -10.69
N SER A 28 -40.10 46.93 -10.17
CA SER A 28 -40.47 45.62 -10.78
C SER A 28 -41.65 45.65 -11.80
N PRO A 29 -42.31 44.53 -12.25
CA PRO A 29 -41.96 43.10 -12.44
C PRO A 29 -42.51 42.44 -13.77
N SER A 30 -42.21 41.14 -13.98
CA SER A 30 -43.09 40.05 -14.50
C SER A 30 -43.38 39.77 -16.00
N ILE A 31 -43.22 38.47 -16.37
CA ILE A 31 -44.09 37.56 -17.18
C ILE A 31 -43.96 37.43 -18.73
N LEU A 32 -43.84 36.15 -19.16
CA LEU A 32 -44.46 35.41 -20.30
C LEU A 32 -43.58 34.79 -21.42
N SER A 33 -43.76 33.46 -21.54
CA SER A 33 -43.74 32.50 -22.67
C SER A 33 -43.15 32.82 -24.05
N SER A 34 -42.54 31.81 -24.68
CA SER A 34 -43.15 31.08 -25.81
C SER A 34 -42.23 30.00 -26.43
N THR A 35 -42.89 29.08 -27.12
CA THR A 35 -42.52 27.74 -27.58
C THR A 35 -41.95 27.65 -29.01
N LYS A 36 -41.16 26.58 -29.23
CA LYS A 36 -41.08 25.67 -30.41
C LYS A 36 -40.72 26.21 -31.82
N HIS A 37 -39.71 25.58 -32.44
CA HIS A 37 -39.70 24.94 -33.78
C HIS A 37 -38.32 24.26 -33.98
N SER A 38 -38.16 22.92 -33.98
CA SER A 38 -38.37 21.93 -35.06
C SER A 38 -37.65 22.24 -36.38
N HIS A 39 -36.58 21.50 -36.70
CA HIS A 39 -36.37 20.90 -38.03
C HIS A 39 -35.42 19.69 -37.97
N LYS A 40 -35.91 18.56 -38.47
CA LYS A 40 -35.20 17.30 -38.82
C LYS A 40 -34.92 17.32 -40.33
N LEU A 41 -33.86 16.60 -40.74
CA LEU A 41 -33.62 15.81 -41.99
C LEU A 41 -32.14 16.01 -42.42
N SER A 42 -31.26 15.01 -42.32
CA SER A 42 -31.13 13.75 -43.10
C SER A 42 -30.36 13.89 -44.43
N LYS A 43 -29.20 13.22 -44.50
CA LYS A 43 -28.53 12.53 -45.64
C LYS A 43 -27.15 12.05 -45.11
N SER A 44 -26.84 10.77 -44.91
CA SER A 44 -26.78 9.56 -45.76
C SER A 44 -25.46 9.39 -46.54
N MET A 45 -24.73 8.33 -46.13
CA MET A 45 -23.89 7.37 -46.88
C MET A 45 -22.54 7.79 -47.51
N ALA A 46 -21.47 7.07 -47.11
CA ALA A 46 -20.71 6.19 -48.02
C ALA A 46 -19.88 5.15 -47.23
N THR A 47 -20.19 3.89 -47.49
CA THR A 47 -19.43 2.67 -47.19
C THR A 47 -18.44 2.38 -48.32
N CYS A 48 -17.30 1.75 -48.02
CA CYS A 48 -16.59 0.89 -48.96
C CYS A 48 -16.39 -0.49 -48.32
N ILE A 49 -17.13 -1.46 -48.87
CA ILE A 49 -16.87 -2.90 -48.78
C ILE A 49 -15.98 -3.24 -49.96
N ASP A 50 -14.98 -4.10 -49.78
CA ASP A 50 -14.75 -5.14 -50.76
C ASP A 50 -14.43 -6.47 -50.07
N THR A 51 -15.08 -7.51 -50.57
CA THR A 51 -15.08 -8.90 -50.11
C THR A 51 -14.90 -9.75 -51.34
N SER A 52 -14.02 -10.75 -51.28
CA SER A 52 -14.21 -12.01 -52.00
C SER A 52 -13.09 -12.99 -51.63
N ARG A 53 -13.25 -14.31 -51.58
CA ARG A 53 -14.33 -15.24 -51.19
C ARG A 53 -13.68 -16.64 -51.27
N THR A 54 -13.90 -17.48 -50.25
CA THR A 54 -14.06 -18.95 -50.27
C THR A 54 -13.17 -19.85 -51.14
N THR A 55 -12.52 -20.85 -50.50
CA THR A 55 -12.66 -22.29 -50.83
C THR A 55 -12.03 -23.19 -49.74
N GLU A 56 -12.82 -24.11 -49.20
CA GLU A 56 -12.47 -25.45 -48.66
C GLU A 56 -13.25 -26.47 -49.54
N PRO A 57 -12.92 -27.79 -49.65
CA PRO A 57 -12.52 -28.69 -48.54
C PRO A 57 -11.58 -29.89 -48.89
N SER A 58 -11.41 -30.80 -47.90
CA SER A 58 -11.00 -32.24 -47.94
C SER A 58 -9.49 -32.57 -47.84
N GLN A 59 -8.98 -33.61 -47.15
CA GLN A 59 -9.48 -34.72 -46.32
C GLN A 59 -8.28 -35.40 -45.60
N VAL A 60 -8.50 -35.96 -44.40
CA VAL A 60 -7.96 -37.23 -43.81
C VAL A 60 -6.45 -37.56 -43.90
N SER A 61 -5.77 -37.69 -42.75
CA SER A 61 -5.14 -38.97 -42.33
C SER A 61 -4.55 -38.98 -40.89
N GLN A 62 -5.11 -39.89 -40.08
CA GLN A 62 -4.47 -40.84 -39.16
C GLN A 62 -3.33 -40.39 -38.20
N ARG A 63 -3.62 -40.53 -36.89
CA ARG A 63 -2.63 -40.84 -35.83
C ARG A 63 -1.98 -42.21 -36.09
N PRO A 64 -0.81 -42.47 -35.49
CA PRO A 64 -0.84 -43.35 -34.31
C PRO A 64 0.01 -42.86 -33.12
N ASN A 65 -0.34 -43.42 -31.96
CA ASN A 65 0.24 -43.21 -30.63
C ASN A 65 1.75 -43.49 -30.54
N GLY A 66 2.43 -42.81 -29.61
CA GLY A 66 3.76 -43.18 -29.12
C GLY A 66 4.21 -42.27 -27.99
N SER A 67 4.40 -42.86 -26.81
CA SER A 67 4.77 -42.30 -25.52
C SER A 67 6.22 -41.80 -25.40
N GLN A 68 6.45 -40.62 -24.80
CA GLN A 68 7.21 -40.37 -23.56
C GLN A 68 7.51 -38.86 -23.35
N PRO A 69 7.71 -38.40 -22.10
CA PRO A 69 7.74 -36.97 -21.76
C PRO A 69 9.17 -36.45 -21.67
N ASP A 70 9.59 -35.64 -22.65
CA ASP A 70 10.89 -34.98 -22.59
C ASP A 70 10.78 -33.53 -22.08
N GLU A 71 11.40 -33.34 -20.92
CA GLU A 71 11.98 -32.14 -20.33
C GLU A 71 11.87 -30.83 -21.14
N ILE A 72 10.90 -29.99 -20.78
CA ILE A 72 10.99 -28.55 -21.05
C ILE A 72 11.70 -27.89 -19.87
N HIS A 73 13.03 -27.95 -19.92
CA HIS A 73 13.91 -27.27 -18.98
C HIS A 73 13.98 -25.76 -19.32
N TYR A 74 13.75 -24.95 -18.29
CA TYR A 74 13.74 -23.48 -18.19
C TYR A 74 14.62 -22.74 -19.22
N LYS A 75 13.98 -22.07 -20.19
CA LYS A 75 14.67 -21.37 -21.29
C LYS A 75 14.87 -19.87 -21.11
N TYR A 76 14.63 -19.29 -19.93
CA TYR A 76 14.71 -17.83 -19.73
C TYR A 76 15.76 -17.34 -18.71
N VAL A 77 16.54 -18.24 -18.10
CA VAL A 77 17.61 -17.88 -17.14
C VAL A 77 18.76 -17.08 -17.79
N LYS A 78 18.80 -17.00 -19.12
CA LYS A 78 19.88 -16.32 -19.87
C LYS A 78 19.82 -14.79 -19.82
N PHE A 79 18.76 -14.19 -19.26
CA PHE A 79 18.68 -12.74 -19.05
C PHE A 79 19.15 -12.28 -17.65
N CYS A 80 19.64 -13.20 -16.81
CA CYS A 80 20.08 -12.92 -15.44
C CYS A 80 21.59 -12.69 -15.28
N ARG A 81 22.29 -12.12 -16.28
CA ARG A 81 23.70 -11.69 -16.09
C ARG A 81 24.01 -10.41 -16.88
N PRO A 82 24.41 -9.31 -16.21
CA PRO A 82 25.22 -8.28 -16.83
C PRO A 82 26.66 -8.80 -16.97
N THR A 83 27.19 -8.78 -18.20
CA THR A 83 28.63 -8.92 -18.45
C THR A 83 29.34 -7.63 -18.02
N PHE A 84 30.29 -7.77 -17.09
CA PHE A 84 31.14 -6.67 -16.60
C PHE A 84 32.23 -6.28 -17.61
N THR A 85 32.63 -5.01 -17.58
CA THR A 85 34.01 -4.54 -17.74
C THR A 85 34.30 -3.41 -16.74
N ASP A 86 35.56 -3.35 -16.32
CA ASP A 86 36.08 -2.84 -15.05
C ASP A 86 36.22 -1.31 -14.87
N HIS A 87 36.47 -0.98 -13.60
CA HIS A 87 37.12 0.21 -13.01
C HIS A 87 36.22 1.32 -12.48
N VAL A 88 36.08 1.38 -11.14
CA VAL A 88 36.67 2.42 -10.27
C VAL A 88 36.59 1.99 -8.80
N SER A 89 37.70 2.20 -8.10
CA SER A 89 37.94 1.97 -6.66
C SER A 89 37.19 2.96 -5.77
N SER A 90 36.62 2.49 -4.66
CA SER A 90 36.54 3.28 -3.42
C SER A 90 36.36 2.38 -2.18
N VAL A 91 37.25 2.60 -1.22
CA VAL A 91 37.54 1.87 0.03
C VAL A 91 36.40 2.00 1.08
N PRO A 92 36.10 0.98 1.90
CA PRO A 92 35.32 1.16 3.12
C PRO A 92 36.23 1.49 4.32
N PHE A 93 35.91 2.58 5.01
CA PHE A 93 36.56 3.02 6.25
C PHE A 93 35.71 2.55 7.45
N SER A 94 36.30 1.74 8.33
CA SER A 94 36.05 1.74 9.80
C SER A 94 36.85 0.59 10.42
N GLU A 95 38.02 0.92 10.96
CA GLU A 95 38.91 0.06 11.74
C GLU A 95 38.26 -0.33 13.08
N ASN A 96 38.28 -1.62 13.42
CA ASN A 96 38.15 -2.08 14.80
C ASN A 96 39.54 -2.47 15.30
N HIS A 97 40.04 -1.73 16.28
CA HIS A 97 41.26 -2.05 16.99
C HIS A 97 41.08 -3.34 17.81
N THR A 98 41.95 -4.30 17.54
CA THR A 98 42.22 -5.49 18.34
C THR A 98 42.87 -5.14 19.67
N ASN A 99 42.45 -5.78 20.75
CA ASN A 99 43.38 -6.29 21.78
C ASN A 99 42.68 -7.29 22.73
N GLY A 100 43.38 -8.39 23.01
CA GLY A 100 43.26 -9.13 24.27
C GLY A 100 42.60 -10.49 24.22
N ILE A 101 43.37 -11.51 23.86
CA ILE A 101 43.04 -12.92 24.10
C ILE A 101 42.95 -13.16 25.61
N HIS A 102 41.76 -13.51 26.11
CA HIS A 102 41.63 -14.24 27.37
C HIS A 102 40.57 -15.33 27.24
N THR A 103 41.07 -16.57 27.24
CA THR A 103 40.37 -17.85 27.34
C THR A 103 39.26 -17.84 28.40
N ARG A 104 38.00 -18.09 28.00
CA ARG A 104 36.97 -18.68 28.87
C ARG A 104 35.88 -19.39 28.06
N LYS A 105 35.82 -20.71 28.30
CA LYS A 105 34.73 -21.69 28.20
C LYS A 105 33.69 -21.54 27.06
N ILE A 106 33.77 -22.51 26.17
CA ILE A 106 32.70 -23.04 25.31
C ILE A 106 31.51 -23.44 26.19
N ALA A 107 30.41 -22.71 26.08
CA ALA A 107 29.03 -23.15 26.28
C ALA A 107 28.09 -22.04 25.79
N ASP A 108 27.01 -22.43 25.11
CA ASP A 108 25.86 -21.62 24.70
C ASP A 108 26.01 -20.70 23.47
N LEU A 109 26.13 -21.31 22.29
CA LEU A 109 25.73 -20.70 21.00
C LEU A 109 25.12 -21.78 20.11
N SER A 110 23.92 -22.27 20.45
CA SER A 110 23.16 -23.17 19.57
C SER A 110 21.68 -23.26 19.95
N PHE A 111 20.93 -22.16 19.94
CA PHE A 111 19.46 -22.22 20.07
C PHE A 111 18.77 -20.98 19.48
N GLU A 112 18.97 -20.67 18.20
CA GLU A 112 18.05 -19.74 17.48
C GLU A 112 17.71 -20.20 16.04
N GLU A 113 18.56 -20.96 15.34
CA GLU A 113 18.26 -21.40 13.96
C GLU A 113 17.21 -22.52 13.86
N GLU A 114 17.11 -23.43 14.84
CA GLU A 114 16.15 -24.56 14.77
C GLU A 114 14.69 -24.12 14.99
N GLY A 115 14.45 -23.00 15.69
CA GLY A 115 13.12 -22.46 15.96
C GLY A 115 12.47 -21.79 14.74
N GLU A 116 13.23 -20.99 13.98
CA GLU A 116 12.71 -20.30 12.79
C GLU A 116 12.35 -21.28 11.65
N VAL A 117 13.10 -22.37 11.48
CA VAL A 117 12.84 -23.38 10.43
C VAL A 117 11.57 -24.19 10.73
N ALA A 118 11.32 -24.53 12.00
CA ALA A 118 10.10 -25.19 12.44
C ALA A 118 8.86 -24.29 12.28
N GLU A 119 9.00 -23.00 12.60
CA GLU A 119 7.94 -22.01 12.44
C GLU A 119 7.63 -21.73 10.95
N MET A 120 8.65 -21.73 10.08
CA MET A 120 8.50 -21.54 8.64
C MET A 120 7.64 -22.61 7.95
N GLY A 121 7.76 -23.87 8.37
CA GLY A 121 6.90 -24.97 7.89
C GLY A 121 5.49 -24.88 8.47
N SER A 122 5.36 -24.37 9.70
CA SER A 122 4.07 -24.32 10.41
C SER A 122 3.02 -23.45 9.71
N LEU A 123 3.41 -22.28 9.18
CA LEU A 123 2.46 -21.34 8.58
C LEU A 123 1.93 -21.83 7.23
N TRP A 124 2.81 -22.39 6.38
CA TRP A 124 2.40 -22.97 5.11
C TRP A 124 1.49 -24.19 5.29
N LEU A 125 1.80 -25.07 6.25
CA LEU A 125 0.93 -26.19 6.60
C LEU A 125 -0.45 -25.73 7.08
N LYS A 126 -0.48 -24.67 7.91
CA LYS A 126 -1.74 -24.08 8.36
C LYS A 126 -2.57 -23.52 7.20
N MET A 127 -1.94 -22.82 6.26
CA MET A 127 -2.62 -22.33 5.05
C MET A 127 -3.18 -23.47 4.19
N ASN A 128 -2.45 -24.59 4.07
CA ASN A 128 -2.94 -25.76 3.33
C ASN A 128 -4.17 -26.36 4.00
N GLU A 129 -4.16 -26.47 5.33
CA GLU A 129 -5.31 -26.97 6.08
C GLU A 129 -6.51 -26.03 5.97
N GLU A 130 -6.31 -24.72 6.12
CA GLU A 130 -7.37 -23.72 5.91
C GLU A 130 -7.95 -23.80 4.49
N ALA A 131 -7.10 -23.91 3.46
CA ALA A 131 -7.53 -24.05 2.07
C ALA A 131 -8.32 -25.35 1.82
N ARG A 132 -7.96 -26.45 2.47
CA ARG A 132 -8.67 -27.73 2.38
C ARG A 132 -10.06 -27.62 3.00
N LEU A 133 -10.16 -27.02 4.19
CA LEU A 133 -11.43 -26.80 4.88
C LEU A 133 -12.35 -25.88 4.07
N ASP A 134 -11.82 -24.78 3.52
CA ASP A 134 -12.60 -23.87 2.67
C ASP A 134 -13.08 -24.55 1.39
N ALA A 135 -12.24 -25.39 0.75
CA ALA A 135 -12.60 -26.13 -0.45
C ALA A 135 -13.68 -27.21 -0.21
N GLU A 136 -13.70 -27.80 0.99
CA GLU A 136 -14.74 -28.74 1.43
C GLU A 136 -16.04 -28.02 1.78
N GLN A 137 -15.94 -26.86 2.44
CA GLN A 137 -17.07 -26.05 2.83
C GLN A 137 -17.77 -25.40 1.62
N GLU A 138 -16.99 -24.97 0.61
CA GLU A 138 -17.48 -24.30 -0.58
C GLU A 138 -16.96 -24.96 -1.87
N PRO A 139 -17.59 -26.06 -2.33
CA PRO A 139 -17.09 -26.87 -3.46
C PRO A 139 -16.97 -26.13 -4.80
N ILE A 140 -17.72 -25.03 -5.02
CA ILE A 140 -17.57 -24.23 -6.25
C ILE A 140 -16.16 -23.61 -6.37
N LEU A 141 -15.47 -23.42 -5.24
CA LEU A 141 -14.13 -22.85 -5.16
C LEU A 141 -13.02 -23.91 -5.08
N SER A 142 -13.34 -25.21 -5.12
CA SER A 142 -12.33 -26.27 -4.93
C SER A 142 -11.17 -26.16 -5.94
N ASN A 143 -11.46 -25.87 -7.22
CA ASN A 143 -10.40 -25.68 -8.21
C ASN A 143 -9.56 -24.40 -7.97
N TYR A 144 -10.18 -23.36 -7.42
CA TYR A 144 -9.49 -22.11 -7.08
C TYR A 144 -8.49 -22.34 -5.94
N TYR A 145 -8.91 -22.98 -4.85
CA TYR A 145 -8.01 -23.34 -3.75
C TYR A 145 -6.96 -24.37 -4.15
N TYR A 146 -7.34 -25.37 -4.97
CA TYR A 146 -6.40 -26.37 -5.45
C TYR A 146 -5.26 -25.74 -6.26
N SER A 147 -5.61 -24.97 -7.29
CA SER A 147 -4.61 -24.32 -8.16
C SER A 147 -3.79 -23.24 -7.45
N SER A 148 -4.37 -22.53 -6.47
CA SER A 148 -3.68 -21.42 -5.79
C SER A 148 -2.82 -21.88 -4.60
N ILE A 149 -3.20 -22.96 -3.91
CA ILE A 149 -2.57 -23.41 -2.66
C ILE A 149 -2.25 -24.90 -2.69
N LEU A 150 -3.24 -25.78 -2.81
CA LEU A 150 -3.06 -27.22 -2.51
C LEU A 150 -2.16 -27.97 -3.51
N SER A 151 -2.06 -27.47 -4.75
CA SER A 151 -1.16 -28.02 -5.77
C SER A 151 0.25 -27.43 -5.73
N GLN A 152 0.49 -26.46 -4.85
CA GLN A 152 1.76 -25.73 -4.77
C GLN A 152 2.68 -26.41 -3.76
N ASN A 153 3.96 -26.55 -4.11
CA ASN A 153 4.92 -27.25 -3.26
C ASN A 153 5.42 -26.41 -2.07
N SER A 154 5.26 -25.09 -2.13
CA SER A 154 5.76 -24.17 -1.11
C SER A 154 5.05 -22.81 -1.16
N LEU A 155 5.22 -22.01 -0.11
CA LEU A 155 4.66 -20.66 -0.02
C LEU A 155 5.19 -19.73 -1.12
N GLU A 156 6.46 -19.87 -1.50
CA GLU A 156 7.13 -19.13 -2.55
C GLU A 156 6.48 -19.40 -3.92
N CYS A 157 6.26 -20.69 -4.22
CA CYS A 157 5.62 -21.13 -5.46
C CYS A 157 4.18 -20.61 -5.54
N ALA A 158 3.43 -20.73 -4.44
CA ALA A 158 2.07 -20.20 -4.35
C ALA A 158 2.04 -18.68 -4.55
N LEU A 159 2.97 -17.94 -3.94
CA LEU A 159 3.02 -16.48 -4.04
C LEU A 159 3.35 -16.03 -5.46
N ALA A 160 4.39 -16.61 -6.07
CA ALA A 160 4.77 -16.32 -7.44
C ALA A 160 3.63 -16.64 -8.42
N ASN A 161 2.98 -17.79 -8.28
CA ASN A 161 1.85 -18.19 -9.11
C ASN A 161 0.68 -17.20 -8.96
N HIS A 162 0.27 -16.92 -7.74
CA HIS A 162 -0.89 -16.06 -7.48
C HIS A 162 -0.67 -14.62 -7.98
N LEU A 163 0.49 -14.02 -7.69
CA LEU A 163 0.83 -12.69 -8.19
C LEU A 163 0.93 -12.67 -9.71
N SER A 164 1.50 -13.71 -10.33
CA SER A 164 1.62 -13.79 -11.79
C SER A 164 0.25 -13.79 -12.48
N ILE A 165 -0.71 -14.52 -11.92
CA ILE A 165 -2.09 -14.58 -12.44
C ILE A 165 -2.75 -13.21 -12.27
N LYS A 166 -2.70 -12.62 -11.07
CA LYS A 166 -3.34 -11.33 -10.77
C LYS A 166 -2.78 -10.19 -11.61
N LEU A 167 -1.48 -10.15 -11.86
CA LEU A 167 -0.81 -9.06 -12.56
C LEU A 167 -0.73 -9.24 -14.08
N SER A 168 -1.01 -10.45 -14.57
CA SER A 168 -0.99 -10.75 -16.01
C SER A 168 -1.96 -9.90 -16.83
N ASN A 169 -1.64 -9.74 -18.11
CA ASN A 169 -2.51 -9.21 -19.15
C ASN A 169 -2.08 -9.75 -20.52
N SER A 170 -2.69 -9.28 -21.60
CA SER A 170 -2.36 -9.74 -22.96
C SER A 170 -0.91 -9.47 -23.38
N SER A 171 -0.27 -8.46 -22.80
CA SER A 171 1.12 -8.07 -23.10
C SER A 171 2.13 -8.71 -22.14
N LEU A 172 1.69 -9.16 -20.98
CA LEU A 172 2.50 -9.78 -19.92
C LEU A 172 1.85 -11.10 -19.49
N PRO A 173 2.17 -12.21 -20.16
CA PRO A 173 1.63 -13.53 -19.83
C PRO A 173 1.99 -13.96 -18.41
N SER A 174 1.07 -14.66 -17.74
CA SER A 174 1.27 -15.16 -16.38
C SER A 174 2.50 -16.07 -16.26
N CYS A 175 2.76 -16.97 -17.23
CA CYS A 175 3.94 -17.84 -17.19
C CYS A 175 5.25 -17.06 -17.15
N THR A 176 5.36 -15.96 -17.91
CA THR A 176 6.56 -15.11 -17.92
C THR A 176 6.71 -14.38 -16.59
N LEU A 177 5.62 -13.86 -16.02
CA LEU A 177 5.64 -13.24 -14.71
C LEU A 177 5.99 -14.25 -13.61
N PHE A 178 5.48 -15.48 -13.70
CA PHE A 178 5.79 -16.56 -12.78
C PHE A 178 7.28 -16.87 -12.76
N ASP A 179 7.91 -17.06 -13.92
CA ASP A 179 9.36 -17.35 -14.01
C ASP A 179 10.19 -16.23 -13.37
N ILE A 180 9.81 -14.96 -13.62
CA ILE A 180 10.49 -13.80 -13.04
C ILE A 180 10.31 -13.76 -11.52
N PHE A 181 9.07 -13.88 -11.05
CA PHE A 181 8.73 -13.77 -9.63
C PHE A 181 9.35 -14.92 -8.84
N MET A 182 9.26 -16.14 -9.36
CA MET A 182 9.84 -17.33 -8.73
C MET A 182 11.37 -17.21 -8.63
N GLY A 183 12.04 -16.75 -9.69
CA GLY A 183 13.49 -16.52 -9.67
C GLY A 183 13.92 -15.55 -8.56
N ILE A 184 13.19 -14.45 -8.39
CA ILE A 184 13.50 -13.42 -7.38
C ILE A 184 13.20 -13.93 -5.96
N VAL A 185 12.03 -14.54 -5.75
CA VAL A 185 11.61 -15.03 -4.42
C VAL A 185 12.52 -16.17 -3.93
N LEU A 186 13.03 -17.00 -4.83
CA LEU A 186 13.99 -18.05 -4.48
C LEU A 186 15.38 -17.50 -4.14
N GLU A 187 15.82 -16.43 -4.80
CA GLU A 187 17.13 -15.81 -4.57
C GLU A 187 17.15 -15.00 -3.26
N ASP A 188 16.07 -14.28 -2.96
CA ASP A 188 15.98 -13.40 -1.79
C ASP A 188 15.12 -13.98 -0.67
N LYS A 189 15.77 -14.71 0.25
CA LYS A 189 15.12 -15.27 1.46
C LYS A 189 14.51 -14.19 2.37
N GLY A 190 14.99 -12.94 2.29
CA GLY A 190 14.44 -11.82 3.05
C GLY A 190 13.00 -11.52 2.66
N ILE A 191 12.64 -11.67 1.38
CA ILE A 191 11.26 -11.52 0.91
C ILE A 191 10.35 -12.55 1.57
N VAL A 192 10.76 -13.82 1.61
CA VAL A 192 9.95 -14.91 2.20
C VAL A 192 9.72 -14.67 3.69
N LYS A 193 10.76 -14.24 4.43
CA LYS A 193 10.61 -13.86 5.84
C LYS A 193 9.60 -12.72 6.00
N ALA A 194 9.71 -11.67 5.19
CA ALA A 194 8.80 -10.54 5.24
C ALA A 194 7.35 -10.92 4.89
N VAL A 195 7.12 -11.80 3.92
CA VAL A 195 5.79 -12.33 3.57
C VAL A 195 5.12 -12.98 4.78
N LYS A 196 5.87 -13.78 5.56
CA LYS A 196 5.34 -14.47 6.76
C LYS A 196 4.99 -13.46 7.85
N GLU A 197 5.87 -12.50 8.10
CA GLU A 197 5.62 -11.44 9.08
C GLU A 197 4.43 -10.54 8.66
N ASP A 198 4.27 -10.26 7.38
CA ASP A 198 3.13 -9.49 6.85
C ASP A 198 1.81 -10.28 7.00
N LEU A 199 1.81 -11.61 6.77
CA LEU A 199 0.64 -12.46 7.01
C LEU A 199 0.24 -12.49 8.49
N LYS A 200 1.22 -12.64 9.40
CA LYS A 200 1.01 -12.57 10.85
C LYS A 200 0.43 -11.21 11.24
N ALA A 201 1.03 -10.12 10.74
CA ALA A 201 0.58 -8.77 11.00
C ALA A 201 -0.89 -8.56 10.62
N VAL A 202 -1.32 -9.01 9.44
CA VAL A 202 -2.74 -8.90 9.04
C VAL A 202 -3.62 -9.73 9.98
N LYS A 203 -3.25 -10.98 10.25
CA LYS A 203 -4.04 -11.90 11.08
C LYS A 203 -4.22 -11.40 12.53
N GLU A 204 -3.21 -10.73 13.07
CA GLU A 204 -3.23 -10.22 14.44
C GLU A 204 -3.97 -8.88 14.58
N ARG A 205 -3.90 -8.03 13.55
CA ARG A 205 -4.34 -6.63 13.63
C ARG A 205 -5.69 -6.39 12.99
N ASP A 206 -6.09 -7.22 12.03
CA ASP A 206 -7.39 -7.14 11.38
C ASP A 206 -8.39 -8.13 12.02
N PRO A 207 -9.39 -7.65 12.76
CA PRO A 207 -10.43 -8.53 13.32
C PRO A 207 -11.28 -9.22 12.24
N ALA A 208 -11.33 -8.69 11.01
CA ALA A 208 -12.04 -9.31 9.89
C ALA A 208 -11.23 -10.44 9.22
N CYS A 209 -9.92 -10.53 9.49
CA CYS A 209 -9.06 -11.57 8.93
C CYS A 209 -9.20 -12.88 9.72
N ILE A 210 -10.11 -13.75 9.28
CA ILE A 210 -10.39 -15.02 9.97
C ILE A 210 -9.38 -16.14 9.65
N SER A 211 -8.66 -16.10 8.52
CA SER A 211 -7.67 -17.13 8.13
C SER A 211 -6.48 -16.51 7.39
N TYR A 212 -5.34 -17.21 7.38
CA TYR A 212 -4.17 -16.79 6.61
C TYR A 212 -4.39 -16.92 5.12
N VAL A 213 -5.07 -17.98 4.69
CA VAL A 213 -5.36 -18.22 3.27
C VAL A 213 -6.27 -17.13 2.67
N HIS A 214 -7.22 -16.58 3.43
CA HIS A 214 -8.09 -15.49 2.96
C HIS A 214 -7.29 -14.22 2.72
N CYS A 215 -6.40 -13.86 3.64
CA CYS A 215 -5.48 -12.73 3.46
C CYS A 215 -4.62 -12.94 2.21
N PHE A 216 -3.94 -14.09 2.14
CA PHE A 216 -3.03 -14.42 1.06
C PHE A 216 -3.70 -14.35 -0.31
N LEU A 217 -4.92 -14.87 -0.45
CA LEU A 217 -5.59 -14.94 -1.74
C LEU A 217 -6.32 -13.64 -2.12
N ASN A 218 -6.85 -12.88 -1.15
CA ASN A 218 -7.84 -11.84 -1.44
C ASN A 218 -7.42 -10.42 -1.03
N TYR A 219 -6.45 -10.26 -0.12
CA TYR A 219 -6.17 -8.94 0.45
C TYR A 219 -5.18 -8.18 -0.43
N LYS A 220 -5.71 -7.28 -1.24
CA LYS A 220 -4.91 -6.54 -2.24
C LYS A 220 -3.78 -5.68 -1.64
N GLY A 221 -3.92 -5.22 -0.39
CA GLY A 221 -2.85 -4.50 0.31
C GLY A 221 -1.65 -5.39 0.59
N PHE A 222 -1.90 -6.61 1.06
CA PHE A 222 -0.88 -7.64 1.22
C PHE A 222 -0.23 -7.98 -0.12
N LEU A 223 -1.02 -8.26 -1.16
CA LEU A 223 -0.51 -8.60 -2.49
C LEU A 223 0.32 -7.48 -3.12
N ALA A 224 -0.11 -6.22 -2.99
CA ALA A 224 0.62 -5.06 -3.48
C ALA A 224 1.97 -4.89 -2.75
N CYS A 225 2.02 -5.13 -1.44
CA CYS A 225 3.26 -5.11 -0.67
C CYS A 225 4.25 -6.16 -1.19
N GLN A 226 3.80 -7.40 -1.42
CA GLN A 226 4.68 -8.47 -1.90
C GLN A 226 5.17 -8.23 -3.34
N ALA A 227 4.28 -7.73 -4.21
CA ALA A 227 4.65 -7.32 -5.56
C ALA A 227 5.66 -6.16 -5.57
N HIS A 228 5.55 -5.21 -4.63
CA HIS A 228 6.55 -4.15 -4.43
C HIS A 228 7.91 -4.74 -4.06
N ARG A 229 8.00 -5.71 -3.15
CA ARG A 229 9.29 -6.32 -2.78
C ARG A 229 10.01 -6.93 -3.99
N ILE A 230 9.26 -7.59 -4.87
CA ILE A 230 9.78 -8.13 -6.14
C ILE A 230 10.25 -6.98 -7.05
N ALA A 231 9.44 -5.93 -7.21
CA ALA A 231 9.80 -4.76 -8.01
C ALA A 231 11.02 -4.01 -7.45
N HIS A 232 11.15 -3.92 -6.12
CA HIS A 232 12.27 -3.30 -5.41
C HIS A 232 13.58 -4.07 -5.64
N ASN A 233 13.50 -5.40 -5.61
CA ASN A 233 14.65 -6.26 -5.92
C ASN A 233 15.11 -6.02 -7.38
N LEU A 234 14.18 -6.03 -8.34
CA LEU A 234 14.47 -5.70 -9.75
C LEU A 234 15.06 -4.29 -9.91
N TRP A 235 14.52 -3.31 -9.19
CA TRP A 235 15.01 -1.93 -9.20
C TRP A 235 16.46 -1.85 -8.72
N SER A 236 16.79 -2.59 -7.66
CA SER A 236 18.14 -2.65 -7.08
C SER A 236 19.14 -3.37 -7.98
N GLN A 237 18.66 -4.25 -8.87
CA GLN A 237 19.46 -4.91 -9.92
C GLN A 237 19.55 -4.08 -11.21
N GLU A 238 19.21 -2.78 -11.18
CA GLU A 238 19.18 -1.88 -12.35
C GLU A 238 18.19 -2.29 -13.46
N ARG A 239 17.27 -3.23 -13.19
CA ARG A 239 16.18 -3.63 -14.11
C ARG A 239 14.98 -2.68 -13.99
N LYS A 240 15.25 -1.38 -14.03
CA LYS A 240 14.30 -0.29 -13.69
C LYS A 240 13.03 -0.30 -14.55
N VAL A 241 13.15 -0.55 -15.86
CA VAL A 241 11.99 -0.58 -16.77
C VAL A 241 10.98 -1.66 -16.37
N LEU A 242 11.46 -2.85 -15.99
CA LEU A 242 10.59 -3.94 -15.55
C LEU A 242 9.98 -3.66 -14.18
N ALA A 243 10.75 -3.09 -13.26
CA ALA A 243 10.26 -2.68 -11.95
C ALA A 243 9.12 -1.64 -12.06
N LEU A 244 9.29 -0.63 -12.93
CA LEU A 244 8.25 0.38 -13.20
C LEU A 244 7.01 -0.23 -13.88
N LEU A 245 7.20 -1.20 -14.78
CA LEU A 245 6.09 -1.92 -15.39
C LEU A 245 5.26 -2.68 -14.35
N ILE A 246 5.93 -3.37 -13.42
CA ILE A 246 5.27 -4.08 -12.31
C ILE A 246 4.55 -3.08 -11.39
N GLN A 247 5.19 -1.97 -11.01
CA GLN A 247 4.54 -0.89 -10.23
C GLN A 247 3.24 -0.44 -10.89
N ASN A 248 3.27 -0.13 -12.19
CA ASN A 248 2.08 0.33 -12.92
C ASN A 248 0.99 -0.75 -12.92
N ARG A 249 1.34 -2.03 -13.11
CA ARG A 249 0.36 -3.13 -13.03
C ARG A 249 -0.24 -3.29 -11.65
N VAL A 250 0.55 -3.15 -10.59
CA VAL A 250 0.07 -3.15 -9.20
C VAL A 250 -0.90 -1.99 -8.97
N SER A 251 -0.60 -0.80 -9.49
CA SER A 251 -1.50 0.36 -9.44
C SER A 251 -2.81 0.11 -10.18
N GLU A 252 -2.77 -0.43 -11.40
CA GLU A 252 -3.97 -0.72 -12.20
C GLU A 252 -4.87 -1.80 -11.56
N VAL A 253 -4.28 -2.87 -11.01
CA VAL A 253 -5.04 -4.03 -10.51
C VAL A 253 -5.47 -3.85 -9.06
N PHE A 254 -4.62 -3.27 -8.21
CA PHE A 254 -4.87 -3.16 -6.77
C PHE A 254 -5.21 -1.74 -6.31
N ALA A 255 -5.07 -0.74 -7.18
CA ALA A 255 -5.18 0.69 -6.83
C ALA A 255 -4.19 1.08 -5.73
N VAL A 256 -2.96 0.55 -5.81
CA VAL A 256 -1.85 0.82 -4.88
C VAL A 256 -0.63 1.21 -5.71
N ASP A 257 -0.11 2.41 -5.49
CA ASP A 257 1.04 2.93 -6.23
C ASP A 257 2.23 3.08 -5.29
N ILE A 258 3.17 2.13 -5.34
CA ILE A 258 4.40 2.15 -4.56
C ILE A 258 5.57 2.17 -5.53
N HIS A 259 6.32 3.26 -5.52
CA HIS A 259 7.50 3.37 -6.37
C HIS A 259 8.55 2.31 -5.98
N PRO A 260 9.14 1.56 -6.93
CA PRO A 260 10.09 0.48 -6.63
C PRO A 260 11.31 0.92 -5.82
N GLY A 261 11.72 2.18 -5.91
CA GLY A 261 12.78 2.76 -5.07
C GLY A 261 12.46 2.87 -3.57
N ALA A 262 11.17 2.83 -3.18
CA ALA A 262 10.76 2.94 -1.79
C ALA A 262 11.21 1.72 -0.98
N LYS A 263 11.59 1.95 0.28
CA LYS A 263 12.06 0.89 1.19
C LYS A 263 10.97 0.56 2.19
N ILE A 264 10.61 -0.72 2.30
CA ILE A 264 9.53 -1.19 3.19
C ILE A 264 10.06 -2.32 4.07
N GLY A 265 9.93 -2.17 5.39
CA GLY A 265 10.24 -3.18 6.40
C GLY A 265 9.29 -4.38 6.35
N SER A 266 9.29 -5.20 7.39
CA SER A 266 8.43 -6.39 7.53
C SER A 266 7.36 -6.22 8.60
N GLY A 267 6.33 -7.07 8.56
CA GLY A 267 5.17 -6.95 9.45
C GLY A 267 4.32 -5.73 9.10
N VAL A 268 4.29 -5.32 7.84
CA VAL A 268 3.55 -4.15 7.37
C VAL A 268 2.13 -4.56 7.01
N PHE A 269 1.15 -3.81 7.50
CA PHE A 269 -0.25 -4.04 7.23
C PHE A 269 -0.85 -2.88 6.43
N PHE A 270 -1.15 -3.12 5.16
CA PHE A 270 -1.94 -2.21 4.33
C PHE A 270 -3.41 -2.60 4.36
N ASP A 271 -4.19 -1.95 5.23
CA ASP A 271 -5.61 -2.22 5.39
C ASP A 271 -6.44 -1.49 4.32
N HIS A 272 -7.29 -2.24 3.62
CA HIS A 272 -8.06 -1.87 2.44
C HIS A 272 -7.24 -1.39 1.22
N ALA A 273 -6.14 -0.66 1.44
CA ALA A 273 -5.07 -0.24 0.54
C ALA A 273 -5.46 0.65 -0.67
N THR A 274 -6.72 0.72 -1.07
CA THR A 274 -7.17 1.55 -2.21
C THR A 274 -6.67 2.99 -2.10
N GLY A 275 -5.99 3.48 -3.13
CA GLY A 275 -5.49 4.86 -3.19
C GLY A 275 -4.22 5.11 -2.36
N VAL A 276 -3.55 4.07 -1.87
CA VAL A 276 -2.24 4.24 -1.23
C VAL A 276 -1.21 4.67 -2.29
N VAL A 277 -0.47 5.73 -1.99
CA VAL A 277 0.60 6.27 -2.84
C VAL A 277 1.87 6.41 -2.01
N VAL A 278 2.97 5.78 -2.43
CA VAL A 278 4.26 5.81 -1.75
C VAL A 278 5.36 6.18 -2.74
N GLY A 279 5.98 7.33 -2.52
CA GLY A 279 6.98 7.86 -3.43
C GLY A 279 8.38 7.24 -3.30
N GLU A 280 9.21 7.50 -4.30
CA GLU A 280 10.51 6.87 -4.54
C GLU A 280 11.46 6.81 -3.34
N THR A 281 11.57 7.87 -2.56
CA THR A 281 12.56 7.97 -1.47
C THR A 281 11.94 7.72 -0.10
N ALA A 282 10.70 7.22 -0.07
CA ALA A 282 10.01 6.91 1.16
C ALA A 282 10.67 5.71 1.85
N VAL A 283 10.66 5.75 3.18
CA VAL A 283 11.06 4.61 4.01
C VAL A 283 9.90 4.29 4.94
N ILE A 284 9.49 3.03 4.96
CA ILE A 284 8.50 2.48 5.89
C ILE A 284 9.22 1.46 6.76
N GLY A 285 9.21 1.68 8.07
CA GLY A 285 9.77 0.78 9.07
C GLY A 285 9.02 -0.54 9.20
N ASN A 286 9.35 -1.29 10.24
CA ASN A 286 8.72 -2.56 10.58
C ASN A 286 7.43 -2.33 11.38
N ASN A 287 6.51 -3.30 11.32
CA ASN A 287 5.31 -3.29 12.14
C ASN A 287 4.41 -2.06 11.96
N VAL A 288 4.42 -1.44 10.78
CA VAL A 288 3.60 -0.28 10.45
C VAL A 288 2.23 -0.72 9.95
N SER A 289 1.18 -0.01 10.33
CA SER A 289 -0.19 -0.21 9.82
C SER A 289 -0.66 1.04 9.09
N ILE A 290 -1.09 0.89 7.84
CA ILE A 290 -1.44 1.97 6.92
C ILE A 290 -2.82 1.68 6.32
N LEU A 291 -3.76 2.60 6.47
CA LEU A 291 -5.10 2.47 5.91
C LEU A 291 -5.17 2.96 4.45
N HIS A 292 -6.33 2.82 3.83
CA HIS A 292 -6.58 3.28 2.47
C HIS A 292 -6.41 4.80 2.30
N ASN A 293 -6.16 5.20 1.05
CA ASN A 293 -6.03 6.58 0.59
C ASN A 293 -4.93 7.38 1.31
N VAL A 294 -3.90 6.68 1.80
CA VAL A 294 -2.74 7.30 2.43
C VAL A 294 -1.72 7.70 1.37
N THR A 295 -1.20 8.92 1.46
CA THR A 295 -0.12 9.42 0.59
C THR A 295 1.15 9.66 1.40
N LEU A 296 2.24 9.01 1.02
CA LEU A 296 3.61 9.29 1.45
C LEU A 296 4.35 9.98 0.31
N GLY A 297 4.09 11.28 0.16
CA GLY A 297 4.39 12.07 -1.04
C GLY A 297 5.52 13.08 -0.87
N GLY A 298 5.99 13.61 -2.00
CA GLY A 298 6.99 14.68 -2.03
C GLY A 298 6.38 16.08 -1.89
N THR A 299 7.22 17.07 -1.67
CA THR A 299 6.86 18.50 -1.79
C THR A 299 7.68 19.17 -2.90
N GLY A 300 6.99 19.95 -3.74
CA GLY A 300 7.63 20.70 -4.82
C GLY A 300 8.26 19.84 -5.92
N LYS A 301 9.31 20.37 -6.57
CA LYS A 301 9.99 19.76 -7.72
C LYS A 301 11.48 19.47 -7.48
N VAL A 302 11.90 19.46 -6.22
CA VAL A 302 13.31 19.31 -5.84
C VAL A 302 13.72 17.84 -5.97
N CYS A 303 14.83 17.59 -6.65
CA CYS A 303 15.42 16.26 -6.77
C CYS A 303 16.15 15.85 -5.49
N GLY A 304 16.26 14.54 -5.26
CA GLY A 304 16.90 13.98 -4.05
C GLY A 304 15.88 13.41 -3.07
N ASP A 305 16.29 13.30 -1.80
CA ASP A 305 15.46 12.73 -0.75
C ASP A 305 14.34 13.68 -0.34
N ARG A 306 13.10 13.33 -0.74
CA ARG A 306 11.94 14.23 -0.72
C ARG A 306 10.67 13.61 -0.13
N HIS A 307 10.70 12.37 0.32
CA HIS A 307 9.54 11.63 0.82
C HIS A 307 9.67 11.23 2.29
N PRO A 308 8.57 10.89 2.97
CA PRO A 308 8.56 10.62 4.41
C PRO A 308 9.41 9.43 4.85
N LYS A 309 9.83 9.47 6.11
CA LYS A 309 10.51 8.38 6.84
C LYS A 309 9.60 7.95 7.99
N ILE A 310 8.93 6.83 7.82
CA ILE A 310 7.99 6.25 8.79
C ILE A 310 8.76 5.28 9.67
N GLY A 311 8.80 5.56 10.97
CA GLY A 311 9.41 4.72 11.99
C GLY A 311 8.61 3.45 12.27
N ASP A 312 9.18 2.61 13.13
CA ASP A 312 8.61 1.30 13.46
C ASP A 312 7.34 1.44 14.30
N GLY A 313 6.35 0.57 14.10
CA GLY A 313 5.15 0.54 14.95
C GLY A 313 4.17 1.70 14.73
N VAL A 314 4.34 2.49 13.66
CA VAL A 314 3.48 3.64 13.37
C VAL A 314 2.10 3.19 12.85
N LEU A 315 1.05 3.87 13.30
CA LEU A 315 -0.31 3.76 12.74
C LEU A 315 -0.63 5.00 11.91
N ILE A 316 -1.03 4.81 10.66
CA ILE A 316 -1.48 5.88 9.76
C ILE A 316 -2.94 5.66 9.39
N GLY A 317 -3.81 6.55 9.87
CA GLY A 317 -5.25 6.49 9.61
C GLY A 317 -5.62 6.78 8.15
N ALA A 318 -6.83 6.39 7.77
CA ALA A 318 -7.35 6.50 6.40
C ALA A 318 -7.29 7.94 5.86
N GLY A 319 -6.99 8.10 4.57
CA GLY A 319 -7.02 9.40 3.90
C GLY A 319 -5.93 10.38 4.32
N THR A 320 -4.91 9.92 5.05
CA THR A 320 -3.83 10.78 5.54
C THR A 320 -2.85 11.15 4.42
N CYS A 321 -2.40 12.40 4.40
CA CYS A 321 -1.36 12.87 3.50
C CYS A 321 -0.12 13.32 4.29
N ILE A 322 1.02 12.66 4.09
CA ILE A 322 2.31 12.98 4.72
C ILE A 322 3.25 13.42 3.60
N LEU A 323 3.70 14.68 3.66
CA LEU A 323 4.39 15.31 2.54
C LEU A 323 5.78 15.83 2.91
N GLY A 324 6.76 15.52 2.07
CA GLY A 324 8.14 15.99 2.18
C GLY A 324 9.05 15.00 2.89
N ASN A 325 10.34 15.34 2.94
CA ASN A 325 11.33 14.55 3.70
C ASN A 325 11.22 14.85 5.19
N ILE A 326 10.17 14.32 5.81
CA ILE A 326 9.88 14.45 7.24
C ILE A 326 9.87 13.09 7.92
N LYS A 327 10.15 13.09 9.23
CA LYS A 327 10.21 11.89 10.06
C LYS A 327 8.94 11.72 10.89
N ILE A 328 8.35 10.54 10.81
CA ILE A 328 7.30 10.09 11.74
C ILE A 328 7.96 9.09 12.68
N GLY A 329 8.18 9.49 13.93
CA GLY A 329 8.94 8.70 14.89
C GLY A 329 8.23 7.40 15.30
N ASP A 330 9.01 6.46 15.83
CA ASP A 330 8.54 5.12 16.19
C ASP A 330 7.34 5.16 17.14
N GLY A 331 6.37 4.29 16.88
CA GLY A 331 5.14 4.17 17.65
C GLY A 331 4.25 5.41 17.63
N ALA A 332 4.45 6.34 16.69
CA ALA A 332 3.55 7.48 16.51
C ALA A 332 2.21 7.04 15.89
N LYS A 333 1.17 7.84 16.15
CA LYS A 333 -0.16 7.68 15.56
C LYS A 333 -0.52 8.92 14.75
N ILE A 334 -0.89 8.72 13.49
CA ILE A 334 -1.43 9.79 12.64
C ILE A 334 -2.93 9.55 12.45
N GLY A 335 -3.74 10.51 12.87
CA GLY A 335 -5.20 10.42 12.77
C GLY A 335 -5.67 10.45 11.32
N ALA A 336 -6.83 9.83 11.05
CA ALA A 336 -7.43 9.82 9.72
C ALA A 336 -7.66 11.24 9.17
N GLY A 337 -7.52 11.40 7.85
CA GLY A 337 -7.73 12.66 7.13
C GLY A 337 -6.69 13.76 7.43
N SER A 338 -5.59 13.43 8.10
CA SER A 338 -4.60 14.44 8.50
C SER A 338 -3.69 14.86 7.35
N VAL A 339 -3.19 16.10 7.39
CA VAL A 339 -2.15 16.60 6.49
C VAL A 339 -0.90 16.94 7.29
N VAL A 340 0.13 16.08 7.20
CA VAL A 340 1.35 16.16 7.99
C VAL A 340 2.47 16.77 7.16
N LEU A 341 2.97 17.93 7.60
CA LEU A 341 3.99 18.73 6.91
C LEU A 341 5.26 18.93 7.75
N LYS A 342 5.32 18.34 8.95
CA LYS A 342 6.43 18.48 9.90
C LYS A 342 6.65 17.15 10.62
N ASP A 343 7.87 16.97 11.13
CA ASP A 343 8.24 15.80 11.91
C ASP A 343 7.28 15.57 13.09
N VAL A 344 6.94 14.30 13.32
CA VAL A 344 6.10 13.85 14.44
C VAL A 344 6.98 13.05 15.40
N PRO A 345 7.11 13.46 16.67
CA PRO A 345 7.96 12.75 17.62
C PRO A 345 7.48 11.31 17.90
N PRO A 346 8.40 10.40 18.30
CA PRO A 346 8.05 9.04 18.68
C PRO A 346 6.98 8.98 19.77
N LYS A 347 6.11 7.96 19.68
CA LYS A 347 5.03 7.68 20.64
C LYS A 347 4.11 8.86 20.90
N THR A 348 3.85 9.70 19.90
CA THR A 348 2.89 10.81 20.00
C THR A 348 1.77 10.66 18.97
N THR A 349 0.68 11.39 19.17
CA THR A 349 -0.44 11.43 18.21
C THR A 349 -0.50 12.79 17.51
N ALA A 350 -0.57 12.78 16.17
CA ALA A 350 -0.77 13.98 15.35
C ALA A 350 -2.07 13.87 14.53
N VAL A 351 -2.89 14.92 14.54
CA VAL A 351 -4.20 14.94 13.85
C VAL A 351 -4.50 16.28 13.19
N GLY A 352 -5.35 16.27 12.16
CA GLY A 352 -5.95 17.47 11.57
C GLY A 352 -5.25 17.95 10.30
N ASN A 353 -5.77 19.05 9.72
CA ASN A 353 -5.27 19.64 8.48
C ASN A 353 -5.07 21.17 8.67
N PRO A 354 -3.82 21.65 8.84
CA PRO A 354 -2.59 20.89 9.00
C PRO A 354 -2.53 20.16 10.36
N ALA A 355 -1.77 19.07 10.41
CA ALA A 355 -1.69 18.21 11.59
C ALA A 355 -1.01 18.90 12.78
N ARG A 356 -1.54 18.67 13.98
CA ARG A 356 -1.02 19.16 15.25
C ARG A 356 -0.89 18.01 16.25
N LEU A 357 0.10 18.12 17.15
CA LEU A 357 0.27 17.15 18.23
C LEU A 357 -0.83 17.32 19.28
N ILE A 358 -1.42 16.20 19.71
CA ILE A 358 -2.29 16.17 20.88
C ILE A 358 -1.46 16.49 22.13
N GLY A 359 -1.94 17.40 22.98
CA GLY A 359 -1.18 17.96 24.11
C GLY A 359 -0.27 19.14 23.75
N GLY A 360 -0.22 19.52 22.47
CA GLY A 360 0.60 20.65 22.00
C GLY A 360 2.08 20.28 21.81
N ARG A 361 2.87 21.28 21.37
CA ARG A 361 4.28 21.08 21.01
C ARG A 361 5.20 20.89 22.23
N GLU A 362 4.91 21.59 23.31
CA GLU A 362 5.78 21.62 24.50
C GLU A 362 5.61 20.37 25.37
N ASN A 363 4.39 19.83 25.46
CA ASN A 363 4.08 18.65 26.26
C ASN A 363 3.13 17.68 25.54
N PRO A 364 3.59 17.05 24.43
CA PRO A 364 2.73 16.15 23.66
C PRO A 364 2.36 14.91 24.49
N VAL A 365 1.11 14.47 24.37
CA VAL A 365 0.64 13.25 25.03
C VAL A 365 1.39 12.05 24.46
N LYS A 366 1.96 11.24 25.37
CA LYS A 366 2.72 10.03 25.03
C LYS A 366 1.81 8.80 25.03
N LEU A 367 2.04 7.94 24.05
CA LEU A 367 1.38 6.65 23.91
C LEU A 367 2.18 5.57 24.66
N ASP A 368 1.50 4.83 25.53
CA ASP A 368 2.11 3.74 26.29
C ASP A 368 2.18 2.43 25.48
N LYS A 369 1.27 2.28 24.52
CA LYS A 369 1.16 1.10 23.66
C LYS A 369 1.50 1.46 22.21
N ILE A 370 1.95 0.47 21.43
CA ILE A 370 2.30 0.67 20.02
C ILE A 370 1.01 0.71 19.18
N PRO A 371 0.68 1.85 18.55
CA PRO A 371 -0.64 2.06 17.96
C PRO A 371 -0.93 1.15 16.76
N SER A 372 0.10 0.74 15.99
CA SER A 372 -0.07 -0.13 14.82
C SER A 372 -0.60 -1.52 15.16
N PHE A 373 -0.36 -2.02 16.38
CA PHE A 373 -0.86 -3.33 16.81
C PHE A 373 -2.28 -3.26 17.36
N ILE A 374 -2.67 -2.12 17.92
CA ILE A 374 -3.98 -1.95 18.58
C ILE A 374 -5.04 -1.52 17.58
N MET A 375 -4.63 -0.85 16.49
CA MET A 375 -5.54 -0.28 15.50
C MET A 375 -6.57 0.69 16.10
N ASP A 376 -6.21 1.36 17.20
CA ASP A 376 -7.07 2.38 17.82
C ASP A 376 -7.01 3.68 17.02
N HIS A 377 -8.06 3.91 16.23
CA HIS A 377 -8.24 5.10 15.40
C HIS A 377 -8.76 6.33 16.16
N THR A 378 -9.16 6.17 17.43
CA THR A 378 -9.67 7.29 18.22
C THR A 378 -8.51 8.21 18.64
N SER A 379 -8.77 9.51 18.75
CA SER A 379 -7.75 10.48 19.18
C SER A 379 -8.08 11.13 20.53
N HIS A 380 -9.18 10.70 21.17
CA HIS A 380 -9.68 11.17 22.48
C HIS A 380 -9.52 12.68 22.69
N ILE A 381 -9.94 13.48 21.71
CA ILE A 381 -9.83 14.94 21.75
C ILE A 381 -11.04 15.47 22.51
N THR A 382 -10.87 15.77 23.79
CA THR A 382 -11.95 16.29 24.65
C THR A 382 -12.24 17.77 24.45
N GLU A 383 -11.26 18.56 24.02
CA GLU A 383 -11.39 20.02 23.91
C GLU A 383 -12.11 20.50 22.64
N TRP A 384 -12.25 19.65 21.61
CA TRP A 384 -12.75 20.05 20.28
C TRP A 384 -14.11 19.43 19.91
N SER A 385 -14.75 18.73 20.86
CA SER A 385 -15.94 17.91 20.58
C SER A 385 -17.12 18.38 21.43
N ASP A 386 -18.03 19.14 20.82
CA ASP A 386 -19.42 19.24 21.28
C ASP A 386 -20.24 17.98 20.90
N TYR A 387 -19.60 16.96 20.32
CA TYR A 387 -20.26 15.69 19.99
C TYR A 387 -20.29 14.76 21.21
N VAL A 388 -21.50 14.30 21.53
CA VAL A 388 -21.85 13.30 22.56
C VAL A 388 -21.73 11.89 22.00
#